data_AF-A0A7V8ZEE1-F1
#
_entry.id   AF-A0A7V8ZEE1-F1
#
_cell.length_a   1.000
_cell.length_b   1.000
_cell.length_c   1.000
_cell.angle_alpha   90.00
_cell.angle_beta   90.00
_cell.angle_gamma   90.00
#
_symmetry.space_group_name_H-M   'P 1'
#
loop_
_entity.id
_entity.type
_entity.pdbx_description
1 polymer ?
#
loop_
_entity_poly.entity_id
_entity_poly.type
_entity_poly.pdbx_seq_one_letter_code
_entity_poly.pdbx_strand_id
1 'polypeptide(L)'
;EATKAWERYLALEPEKVEPSLARLVVQAYDVTALNKPAKAARAANLGAEAKPSSNAYLLVVQYADLAGNKRLADLAGRRAIELAPKGKKETVRQQVDQAKQAKEQTEAAAKAQEGAQQGGAPPGGAPAPAPGAP
;
A
#
# COMPACT_ATOMS: atom_id res chain seq x y z
N GLU A 1 10.66 -7.46 -11.08
CA GLU A 1 10.37 -8.89 -10.90
C GLU A 1 8.92 -9.14 -10.44
N ALA A 2 8.55 -8.84 -9.18
CA ALA A 2 7.25 -9.18 -8.61
C ALA A 2 6.02 -8.66 -9.38
N THR A 3 6.06 -7.42 -9.89
CA THR A 3 4.96 -6.83 -10.67
C THR A 3 4.77 -7.47 -12.05
N LYS A 4 5.86 -7.85 -12.72
CA LYS A 4 5.80 -8.58 -14.02
C LYS A 4 5.27 -10.00 -13.84
N ALA A 5 5.68 -10.68 -12.78
CA ALA A 5 5.17 -12.01 -12.44
C ALA A 5 3.66 -11.96 -12.13
N TRP A 6 3.22 -10.92 -11.41
CA TRP A 6 1.80 -10.67 -11.14
C TRP A 6 0.99 -10.42 -12.41
N GLU A 7 1.48 -9.59 -13.34
CA GLU A 7 0.78 -9.33 -14.60
C GLU A 7 0.65 -10.61 -15.45
N ARG A 8 1.70 -11.45 -15.50
CA ARG A 8 1.62 -12.77 -16.15
C ARG A 8 0.65 -13.70 -15.44
N TYR A 9 0.64 -13.71 -14.10
CA TYR A 9 -0.26 -14.52 -13.31
C TYR A 9 -1.72 -14.12 -13.55
N LEU A 10 -2.05 -12.82 -13.56
CA LEU A 10 -3.41 -12.36 -13.88
C LEU A 10 -3.82 -12.66 -15.33
N ALA A 11 -2.87 -12.68 -16.27
CA ALA A 11 -3.14 -13.07 -17.66
C ALA A 11 -3.54 -14.55 -17.81
N LEU A 12 -3.28 -15.38 -16.80
CA LEU A 12 -3.74 -16.78 -16.74
C LEU A 12 -5.16 -16.91 -16.16
N GLU A 13 -5.83 -15.79 -15.88
CA GLU A 13 -7.19 -15.74 -15.32
C GLU A 13 -7.37 -16.71 -14.14
N PRO A 14 -6.55 -16.58 -13.09
CA PRO A 14 -6.54 -17.52 -11.99
C PRO A 14 -7.88 -17.47 -11.28
N GLU A 15 -8.48 -18.64 -11.06
CA GLU A 15 -9.80 -18.77 -10.44
C GLU A 15 -9.85 -18.12 -9.04
N LYS A 16 -8.70 -18.15 -8.32
CA LYS A 16 -8.50 -17.43 -7.06
C LYS A 16 -7.11 -16.84 -6.99
N VAL A 17 -7.05 -15.59 -6.56
CA VAL A 17 -5.81 -14.90 -6.24
C VAL A 17 -5.31 -15.31 -4.86
N GLU A 18 -4.05 -15.71 -4.76
CA GLU A 18 -3.42 -15.98 -3.46
C GLU A 18 -3.32 -14.69 -2.61
N PRO A 19 -3.92 -14.62 -1.40
CA PRO A 19 -3.95 -13.39 -0.59
C PRO A 19 -2.55 -12.88 -0.21
N SER A 20 -1.61 -13.79 0.00
CA SER A 20 -0.21 -13.45 0.34
C SER A 20 0.49 -12.76 -0.83
N LEU A 21 0.24 -13.23 -2.06
CA LEU A 21 0.79 -12.63 -3.27
C LEU A 21 0.17 -11.25 -3.53
N ALA A 22 -1.15 -11.13 -3.37
CA ALA A 22 -1.82 -9.83 -3.47
C ALA A 22 -1.22 -8.80 -2.51
N ARG A 23 -0.96 -9.19 -1.25
CA ARG A 23 -0.35 -8.31 -0.25
C ARG A 23 1.06 -7.86 -0.63
N LEU A 24 1.88 -8.78 -1.15
CA LEU A 24 3.23 -8.46 -1.63
C LEU A 24 3.18 -7.44 -2.79
N VAL A 25 2.23 -7.62 -3.70
CA VAL A 25 2.05 -6.75 -4.87
C VAL A 25 1.51 -5.38 -4.48
N VAL A 26 0.63 -5.31 -3.48
CA VAL A 26 0.16 -4.05 -2.90
C VAL A 26 1.33 -3.23 -2.35
N GLN A 27 2.25 -3.85 -1.60
CA GLN A 27 3.44 -3.18 -1.10
C GLN A 27 4.37 -2.71 -2.23
N ALA A 28 4.49 -3.49 -3.31
CA ALA A 28 5.25 -3.07 -4.48
C ALA A 28 4.63 -1.83 -5.15
N TYR A 29 3.29 -1.76 -5.24
CA TYR A 29 2.58 -0.64 -5.85
C TYR A 29 2.32 0.55 -4.90
N ASP A 30 2.76 0.45 -3.66
CA ASP A 30 2.60 1.48 -2.63
C ASP A 30 3.20 2.83 -3.06
N VAL A 31 2.74 3.90 -2.43
CA VAL A 31 3.20 5.28 -2.66
C VAL A 31 4.71 5.45 -2.40
N THR A 32 5.26 4.67 -1.48
CA THR A 32 6.69 4.68 -1.11
C THR A 32 7.56 3.85 -2.06
N ALA A 33 6.95 3.09 -2.96
CA ALA A 33 7.62 2.19 -3.89
C ALA A 33 7.38 2.64 -5.34
N LEU A 34 6.55 1.91 -6.11
CA LEU A 34 6.26 2.26 -7.51
C LEU A 34 5.31 3.45 -7.66
N ASN A 35 4.73 3.95 -6.57
CA ASN A 35 3.75 5.02 -6.53
C ASN A 35 2.62 4.81 -7.55
N LYS A 36 2.02 3.61 -7.51
CA LYS A 36 0.89 3.20 -8.37
C LYS A 36 -0.32 2.83 -7.50
N PRO A 37 -0.93 3.78 -6.76
CA PRO A 37 -2.03 3.51 -5.85
C PRO A 37 -3.24 2.85 -6.55
N ALA A 38 -3.49 3.16 -7.82
CA ALA A 38 -4.56 2.51 -8.60
C ALA A 38 -4.32 1.00 -8.81
N LYS A 39 -3.06 0.60 -9.05
CA LYS A 39 -2.69 -0.82 -9.18
C LYS A 39 -2.68 -1.49 -7.80
N ALA A 40 -2.24 -0.79 -6.76
CA ALA A 40 -2.33 -1.27 -5.37
C ALA A 40 -3.79 -1.53 -4.96
N ALA A 41 -4.72 -0.61 -5.25
CA ALA A 41 -6.14 -0.77 -4.95
C ALA A 41 -6.75 -2.01 -5.64
N ARG A 42 -6.40 -2.24 -6.91
CA ARG A 42 -6.82 -3.43 -7.66
C ARG A 42 -6.29 -4.72 -7.03
N ALA A 43 -5.00 -4.77 -6.71
CA ALA A 43 -4.39 -5.95 -6.07
C ALA A 43 -4.97 -6.21 -4.68
N ALA A 44 -5.17 -5.16 -3.88
CA ALA A 44 -5.82 -5.24 -2.58
C ALA A 44 -7.25 -5.77 -2.71
N ASN A 45 -8.01 -5.34 -3.73
CA ASN A 45 -9.37 -5.81 -3.94
C ASN A 45 -9.41 -7.30 -4.26
N LEU A 46 -8.53 -7.76 -5.15
CA LEU A 46 -8.42 -9.19 -5.49
C LEU A 46 -8.06 -10.03 -4.25
N GLY A 47 -7.14 -9.53 -3.41
CA GLY A 47 -6.81 -10.19 -2.14
C GLY A 47 -7.99 -10.20 -1.15
N ALA A 48 -8.78 -9.13 -1.10
CA ALA A 48 -9.98 -9.03 -0.29
C ALA A 48 -11.11 -9.94 -0.80
N GLU A 49 -11.24 -10.13 -2.11
CA GLU A 49 -12.19 -11.06 -2.71
C GLU A 49 -11.81 -12.51 -2.42
N ALA A 50 -10.52 -12.84 -2.44
CA ALA A 50 -10.03 -14.17 -2.09
C ALA A 50 -10.14 -14.48 -0.59
N LYS A 51 -9.90 -13.49 0.28
CA LYS A 51 -10.02 -13.62 1.74
C LYS A 51 -10.77 -12.41 2.33
N PRO A 52 -12.11 -12.42 2.29
CA PRO A 52 -12.92 -11.28 2.71
C PRO A 52 -12.79 -11.04 4.21
N SER A 53 -12.36 -9.83 4.56
CA SER A 53 -12.31 -9.35 5.94
C SER A 53 -12.45 -7.83 5.95
N SER A 54 -12.97 -7.25 7.04
CA SER A 54 -13.05 -5.79 7.18
C SER A 54 -11.70 -5.12 6.95
N ASN A 55 -10.63 -5.70 7.48
CA ASN A 55 -9.28 -5.17 7.34
C ASN A 55 -8.76 -5.22 5.89
N ALA A 56 -9.07 -6.29 5.13
CA ALA A 56 -8.71 -6.38 3.73
C ALA A 56 -9.39 -5.28 2.90
N TYR A 57 -10.69 -5.04 3.13
CA TYR A 57 -11.42 -3.98 2.43
C TYR A 57 -11.00 -2.57 2.87
N LEU A 58 -10.62 -2.35 4.14
CA LEU A 58 -10.05 -1.07 4.58
C LEU A 58 -8.78 -0.70 3.79
N LEU A 59 -7.95 -1.69 3.47
CA LEU A 59 -6.78 -1.50 2.62
C LEU A 59 -7.18 -1.03 1.20
N VAL A 60 -8.25 -1.62 0.64
CA VAL A 60 -8.80 -1.20 -0.65
C VAL A 60 -9.28 0.25 -0.60
N VAL A 61 -9.95 0.65 0.48
CA VAL A 61 -10.41 2.04 0.67
C VAL A 61 -9.23 3.00 0.62
N GLN A 62 -8.16 2.73 1.39
CA GLN A 62 -6.98 3.58 1.46
C GLN A 62 -6.33 3.78 0.08
N TYR A 63 -6.02 2.69 -0.62
CA TYR A 63 -5.37 2.77 -1.93
C TYR A 63 -6.29 3.30 -3.03
N ALA A 64 -7.59 3.01 -2.96
CA ALA A 64 -8.56 3.53 -3.91
C ALA A 64 -8.74 5.04 -3.76
N ASP A 65 -8.75 5.57 -2.54
CA ASP A 65 -8.83 7.02 -2.30
C ASP A 65 -7.55 7.73 -2.75
N LEU A 66 -6.38 7.17 -2.43
CA LEU A 66 -5.08 7.63 -2.95
C LEU A 66 -5.05 7.66 -4.49
N ALA A 67 -5.69 6.68 -5.14
CA ALA A 67 -5.83 6.61 -6.59
C ALA A 67 -6.89 7.56 -7.16
N GLY A 68 -7.64 8.29 -6.33
CA GLY A 68 -8.78 9.11 -6.72
C GLY A 68 -10.03 8.30 -7.12
N ASN A 69 -10.02 6.98 -6.95
CA ASN A 69 -11.12 6.10 -7.28
C ASN A 69 -12.15 6.02 -6.15
N LYS A 70 -12.91 7.10 -5.97
CA LYS A 70 -13.93 7.21 -4.91
C LYS A 70 -14.98 6.10 -4.99
N ARG A 71 -15.41 5.72 -6.20
CA ARG A 71 -16.41 4.64 -6.38
C ARG A 71 -15.95 3.31 -5.78
N LEU A 72 -14.68 2.95 -6.01
CA LEU A 72 -14.10 1.73 -5.43
C LEU A 72 -13.94 1.86 -3.91
N ALA A 73 -13.48 3.02 -3.42
CA ALA A 73 -13.37 3.29 -1.99
C ALA A 73 -14.73 3.19 -1.27
N ASP A 74 -15.81 3.70 -1.87
CA ASP A 74 -17.16 3.60 -1.29
C ASP A 74 -17.71 2.17 -1.30
N LEU A 75 -17.43 1.40 -2.35
CA LEU A 75 -17.83 -0.01 -2.44
C LEU A 75 -17.09 -0.84 -1.37
N ALA A 76 -15.77 -0.67 -1.29
CA ALA A 76 -14.93 -1.35 -0.31
C ALA A 76 -15.28 -0.94 1.12
N GLY A 77 -15.56 0.34 1.36
CA GLY A 77 -15.96 0.84 2.68
C GLY A 77 -17.26 0.20 3.17
N ARG A 78 -18.26 0.07 2.29
CA ARG A 78 -19.49 -0.66 2.60
C ARG A 78 -19.22 -2.13 2.93
N ARG A 79 -18.44 -2.81 2.09
CA ARG A 79 -18.04 -4.21 2.34
C ARG A 79 -17.30 -4.39 3.66
N ALA A 80 -16.43 -3.45 4.02
CA ALA A 80 -15.72 -3.49 5.29
C ALA A 80 -16.68 -3.45 6.49
N ILE A 81 -17.68 -2.56 6.45
CA ILE A 81 -18.70 -2.41 7.49
C ILE A 81 -19.64 -3.62 7.54
N GLU A 82 -19.98 -4.19 6.38
CA GLU A 82 -20.83 -5.38 6.28
C GLU A 82 -20.17 -6.60 6.90
N LEU A 83 -18.87 -6.80 6.63
CA LEU A 83 -18.06 -7.90 7.17
C LEU A 83 -17.67 -7.69 8.63
N ALA A 84 -17.84 -6.47 9.15
CA ALA A 84 -17.49 -6.17 10.53
C ALA A 84 -18.48 -6.86 11.50
N PRO A 85 -17.99 -7.39 12.64
CA PRO A 85 -18.86 -7.87 13.71
C PRO A 85 -19.84 -6.78 14.13
N LYS A 86 -21.09 -7.14 14.50
CA LYS A 86 -22.16 -6.18 14.81
C LYS A 86 -21.73 -5.08 15.81
N GLY A 87 -20.99 -5.43 16.86
CA GLY A 87 -20.49 -4.48 17.85
C GLY A 87 -19.29 -3.62 17.42
N LYS A 88 -18.74 -3.85 16.22
CA LYS A 88 -17.58 -3.12 15.67
C LYS A 88 -17.89 -2.37 14.38
N LYS A 89 -19.14 -2.42 13.89
CA LYS A 89 -19.52 -1.74 12.63
C LYS A 89 -19.27 -0.25 12.67
N GLU A 90 -19.54 0.39 13.81
CA GLU A 90 -19.30 1.82 13.99
C GLU A 90 -17.80 2.15 14.01
N THR A 91 -17.01 1.35 14.74
CA THR A 91 -15.55 1.46 14.71
C THR A 91 -14.99 1.28 13.29
N VAL A 92 -15.49 0.30 12.54
CA VAL A 92 -15.04 0.07 11.16
C VAL A 92 -15.49 1.18 10.23
N ARG A 93 -16.68 1.77 10.43
CA ARG A 93 -17.10 2.98 9.69
C ARG A 93 -16.12 4.12 9.92
N GLN A 94 -15.76 4.41 11.18
CA GLN A 94 -14.75 5.43 11.50
C GLN A 94 -13.40 5.12 10.83
N GLN A 95 -12.98 3.85 10.80
CA GLN A 95 -11.76 3.44 10.11
C GLN A 95 -11.85 3.62 8.58
N VAL A 96 -13.02 3.40 7.98
CA VAL A 96 -13.25 3.68 6.54
C VAL A 96 -13.11 5.18 6.28
N ASP A 97 -13.72 6.03 7.12
CA ASP A 97 -13.63 7.48 6.98
C ASP A 97 -12.19 7.98 7.16
N GLN A 98 -11.45 7.45 8.14
CA GLN A 98 -10.03 7.72 8.31
C GLN A 98 -9.20 7.24 7.11
N ALA A 99 -9.48 6.04 6.58
CA ALA A 99 -8.79 5.51 5.41
C ALA A 99 -9.02 6.34 4.15
N LYS A 100 -10.18 7.01 4.02
CA LYS A 100 -10.45 7.99 2.95
C LYS A 100 -9.71 9.32 3.15
N GLN A 101 -9.36 9.66 4.39
CA GLN A 101 -8.53 10.84 4.68
C GLN A 101 -7.02 10.53 4.64
N ALA A 102 -6.65 9.26 4.46
CA ALA A 102 -5.26 8.83 4.46
C ALA A 102 -4.43 9.46 3.34
N LYS A 103 -5.07 9.97 2.28
CA LYS A 103 -4.40 10.68 1.19
C LYS A 103 -3.57 11.87 1.70
N GLU A 104 -4.15 12.70 2.55
CA GLU A 104 -3.47 13.88 3.11
C GLU A 104 -2.28 13.49 4.01
N GLN A 105 -2.42 12.41 4.80
CA GLN A 105 -1.35 11.92 5.68
C GLN A 105 -0.21 11.24 4.91
N THR A 106 -0.55 10.51 3.85
CA THR A 106 0.42 9.74 3.06
C THR A 106 1.23 10.65 2.15
N GLU A 107 0.62 11.67 1.56
CA GLU A 107 1.35 12.71 0.80
C GLU A 107 2.27 13.54 1.70
N ALA A 108 1.85 13.82 2.95
CA ALA A 108 2.69 14.50 3.93
C ALA A 108 3.88 13.63 4.37
N ALA A 109 3.68 12.33 4.60
CA ALA A 109 4.74 11.39 4.96
C ALA A 109 5.73 11.13 3.80
N ALA A 110 5.23 11.00 2.57
CA ALA A 110 6.07 10.84 1.38
C ALA A 110 6.97 12.08 1.17
N LYS A 111 6.41 13.29 1.27
CA LYS A 111 7.20 14.53 1.23
C LYS A 111 8.23 14.65 2.36
N ALA A 112 7.89 14.20 3.56
CA ALA A 112 8.81 14.20 4.71
C ALA A 112 9.99 13.24 4.51
N GLN A 113 9.77 12.09 3.86
CA GLN A 113 10.84 11.13 3.56
C GLN A 113 11.69 11.52 2.34
N GLU A 114 11.12 12.16 1.32
CA GLU A 114 11.89 12.76 0.21
C GLU A 114 12.84 13.86 0.71
N GLY A 115 12.41 14.65 1.70
CA GLY A 115 13.28 15.62 2.39
C GLY A 115 14.40 14.98 3.22
N ALA A 116 14.18 13.77 3.76
CA ALA A 116 15.17 13.04 4.54
C ALA A 116 16.19 12.27 3.67
N GLN A 117 15.81 11.85 2.45
CA GLN A 117 16.73 11.18 1.51
C GLN A 117 17.57 12.15 0.66
N GLN A 118 17.18 13.43 0.51
CA GLN A 118 18.00 14.44 -0.16
C GLN A 118 18.98 15.19 0.76
N GLY A 119 18.95 14.95 2.08
CA GLY A 119 19.90 15.51 3.05
C GLY A 119 21.16 14.66 3.33
N GLY A 120 21.33 13.54 2.62
CA GLY A 120 22.39 12.56 2.87
C GLY A 120 23.66 12.74 2.04
N ALA A 121 24.28 13.92 2.07
CA ALA A 121 25.71 14.04 1.78
C ALA A 121 26.44 14.28 3.11
N PRO A 122 27.20 13.32 3.67
CA PRO A 122 28.14 13.66 4.72
C PRO A 122 29.29 14.49 4.10
N PRO A 123 29.60 15.69 4.61
CA PRO A 123 30.89 16.31 4.37
C PRO A 123 31.93 15.62 5.26
N GLY A 124 33.07 15.25 4.69
CA GLY A 124 34.30 15.11 5.45
C GLY A 124 34.78 13.69 5.77
N GLY A 125 35.93 13.35 5.17
CA GLY A 125 37.11 12.98 5.95
C GLY A 125 37.19 11.55 6.49
N ALA A 126 37.74 10.64 5.69
CA ALA A 126 38.59 9.58 6.22
C ALA A 126 40.06 9.97 5.94
N PRO A 127 40.92 10.13 6.96
CA PRO A 127 42.35 10.21 6.72
C PRO A 127 42.85 8.82 6.29
N ALA A 128 43.67 8.78 5.26
CA ALA A 128 44.40 7.59 4.85
C ALA A 128 45.28 7.09 6.01
N PRO A 129 45.27 5.79 6.36
CA PRO A 129 46.35 5.24 7.16
C PRO A 129 47.61 5.13 6.27
N ALA A 130 48.71 5.72 6.73
CA ALA A 130 50.01 5.57 6.08
C ALA A 130 50.45 4.09 6.04
N PRO A 131 51.08 3.61 4.95
CA PRO A 131 51.73 2.32 4.98
C PRO A 131 53.04 2.46 5.76
N GLY A 132 53.11 1.80 6.92
CA GLY A 132 54.37 1.50 7.57
C GLY A 132 55.16 0.52 6.69
N ALA A 133 56.33 0.93 6.24
CA ALA A 133 57.37 0.05 5.71
C ALA A 133 58.47 -0.09 6.78
N PRO A 134 59.12 -1.27 6.87
CA PRO A 134 60.20 -1.53 7.82
C PRO A 134 61.48 -0.73 7.53
#